data_AF-A0A1M5HIB4-F1
#
_entry.id   AF-A0A1M5HIB4-F1
#
_cell.length_a   1.000
_cell.length_b   1.000
_cell.length_c   1.000
_cell.angle_alpha   90.00
_cell.angle_beta   90.00
_cell.angle_gamma   90.00
#
_symmetry.space_group_name_H-M   'P 1'
#
loop_
_entity.id
_entity.type
_entity.pdbx_description
1 polymer ?
#
loop_
_entity_poly.entity_id
_entity_poly.type
_entity_poly.pdbx_seq_one_letter_code
_entity_poly.pdbx_strand_id
1 'polypeptide(L)'
;MEKINYIRHLNGIFEQFSKDQRITVVHRSLYLAIFEIWNRKFFQEVFMINRQQVMGLAKIRSRTTYHKHLNELHNFGYLIYFPSHDILKGSKIRMYYFGKELDQEMN
;
A
#
# COMPACT_ATOMS: atom_id res chain seq x y z
N MET A 1 -3.91 -19.79 -1.44
CA MET A 1 -3.86 -18.54 -0.67
C MET A 1 -5.27 -18.26 -0.17
N GLU A 2 -5.44 -17.97 1.12
CA GLU A 2 -6.72 -17.52 1.65
C GLU A 2 -7.23 -16.31 0.86
N LYS A 3 -8.53 -16.29 0.58
CA LYS A 3 -9.16 -15.21 -0.18
C LYS A 3 -9.09 -13.92 0.64
N ILE A 4 -8.36 -12.92 0.15
CA ILE A 4 -8.32 -11.60 0.79
C ILE A 4 -9.73 -11.03 0.83
N ASN A 5 -10.19 -10.71 2.05
CA ASN A 5 -11.40 -9.92 2.24
C ASN A 5 -11.03 -8.44 2.20
N TYR A 6 -11.36 -7.79 1.10
CA TYR A 6 -11.00 -6.39 0.85
C TYR A 6 -11.66 -5.42 1.84
N ILE A 7 -12.88 -5.73 2.33
CA ILE A 7 -13.59 -4.92 3.33
C ILE A 7 -12.86 -4.99 4.67
N ARG A 8 -12.54 -6.20 5.14
CA ARG A 8 -11.78 -6.40 6.38
C ARG A 8 -10.41 -5.73 6.31
N HIS A 9 -9.72 -5.87 5.17
CA HIS A 9 -8.44 -5.19 4.95
C HIS A 9 -8.57 -3.67 5.07
N LEU A 10 -9.55 -3.05 4.40
CA LEU A 10 -9.74 -1.60 4.44
C LEU A 10 -10.10 -1.11 5.85
N ASN A 11 -10.97 -1.83 6.56
CA ASN A 11 -11.32 -1.49 7.93
C ASN A 11 -10.08 -1.53 8.85
N GLY A 12 -9.28 -2.60 8.77
CA GLY A 12 -8.06 -2.72 9.56
C GLY A 12 -7.05 -1.62 9.23
N ILE A 13 -6.88 -1.27 7.95
CA ILE A 13 -6.01 -0.16 7.55
C ILE A 13 -6.49 1.19 8.05
N PHE A 14 -7.80 1.46 8.02
CA PHE A 14 -8.33 2.71 8.53
C PHE A 14 -8.09 2.86 10.04
N GLU A 15 -8.18 1.76 10.79
CA GLU A 15 -7.82 1.73 12.21
C GLU A 15 -6.32 1.93 12.44
N GLN A 16 -5.44 1.28 11.65
CA GLN A 16 -4.00 1.50 11.77
C GLN A 16 -3.62 2.95 11.44
N PHE A 17 -4.22 3.53 10.40
CA PHE A 17 -3.97 4.92 9.99
C PHE A 17 -4.51 5.95 10.98
N SER A 18 -5.57 5.65 11.74
CA SER A 18 -6.08 6.58 12.75
C SER A 18 -5.20 6.63 14.00
N LYS A 19 -4.47 5.54 14.29
CA LYS A 19 -3.56 5.43 15.43
C LYS A 19 -2.13 5.90 15.12
N ASP A 20 -1.69 5.83 13.86
CA ASP A 20 -0.34 6.22 13.44
C ASP A 20 -0.25 7.72 13.08
N GLN A 21 0.31 8.53 13.99
CA GLN A 21 0.50 9.97 13.80
C GLN A 21 1.49 10.33 12.67
N ARG A 22 2.28 9.38 12.17
CA ARG A 22 3.21 9.59 11.04
C ARG A 22 2.47 9.59 9.69
N ILE A 23 1.27 9.02 9.65
CA ILE A 23 0.47 8.92 8.44
C ILE A 23 -0.16 10.26 8.11
N THR A 24 0.00 10.68 6.86
CA THR A 24 -0.50 11.96 6.34
C THR A 24 -1.55 11.70 5.27
N VAL A 25 -2.24 12.75 4.82
CA VAL A 25 -3.20 12.65 3.70
C VAL A 25 -2.54 12.07 2.44
N VAL A 26 -1.26 12.39 2.19
CA VAL A 26 -0.52 11.86 1.03
C VAL A 26 -0.25 10.37 1.18
N HIS A 27 0.13 9.90 2.38
CA HIS A 27 0.27 8.47 2.67
C HIS A 27 -1.03 7.71 2.39
N ARG A 28 -2.16 8.21 2.90
CA ARG A 28 -3.48 7.58 2.73
C ARG A 28 -3.87 7.48 1.27
N SER A 29 -3.72 8.58 0.51
CA SER A 29 -4.05 8.60 -0.91
C SER A 29 -3.16 7.67 -1.73
N LEU A 30 -1.85 7.67 -1.46
CA LEU A 30 -0.89 6.79 -2.12
C LEU A 30 -1.17 5.31 -1.83
N TYR A 31 -1.43 4.96 -0.57
CA TYR A 31 -1.78 3.60 -0.17
C TYR A 31 -3.04 3.11 -0.89
N LEU A 32 -4.10 3.92 -0.91
CA LEU A 32 -5.36 3.55 -1.58
C LEU A 32 -5.20 3.37 -3.09
N ALA A 33 -4.38 4.20 -3.75
CA ALA A 33 -4.05 4.04 -5.16
C ALA A 33 -3.32 2.71 -5.45
N ILE A 34 -2.38 2.32 -4.58
CA ILE A 34 -1.66 1.05 -4.70
C ILE A 34 -2.59 -0.13 -4.41
N PHE A 35 -3.47 0.00 -3.39
CA PHE A 35 -4.47 -1.00 -3.06
C PHE A 35 -5.47 -1.23 -4.20
N GLU A 36 -5.92 -0.18 -4.89
CA GLU A 36 -6.78 -0.30 -6.06
C GLU A 36 -6.14 -1.16 -7.16
N ILE A 37 -4.83 -0.97 -7.40
CA ILE A 37 -4.06 -1.78 -8.35
C ILE A 37 -3.94 -3.22 -7.85
N TRP A 38 -3.63 -3.43 -6.58
CA TRP A 38 -3.50 -4.76 -5.97
C TRP A 38 -4.80 -5.58 -6.08
N ASN A 39 -5.94 -4.94 -5.81
CA ASN A 39 -7.28 -5.53 -5.97
C ASN A 39 -7.55 -5.95 -7.43
N ARG A 40 -7.21 -5.08 -8.41
CA ARG A 40 -7.32 -5.41 -9.84
C ARG A 40 -6.38 -6.53 -10.29
N LYS A 41 -5.32 -6.79 -9.52
CA LYS A 41 -4.37 -7.90 -9.73
C LYS A 41 -4.73 -9.12 -8.91
N PHE A 42 -5.97 -9.23 -8.42
CA PHE A 42 -6.46 -10.37 -7.64
C PHE A 42 -5.58 -10.69 -6.43
N PHE A 43 -5.06 -9.65 -5.78
CA PHE A 43 -4.27 -9.76 -4.56
C PHE A 43 -2.99 -10.62 -4.69
N GLN A 44 -2.32 -10.55 -5.84
CA GLN A 44 -1.00 -11.15 -6.03
C GLN A 44 -0.03 -10.80 -4.90
N GLU A 45 0.80 -11.77 -4.48
CA GLU A 45 1.78 -11.58 -3.41
C GLU A 45 2.75 -10.44 -3.71
N VAL A 46 3.21 -10.35 -4.96
CA VAL A 46 4.05 -9.26 -5.47
C VAL A 46 3.53 -8.83 -6.83
N PHE A 47 3.38 -7.53 -7.07
CA PHE A 47 2.91 -7.00 -8.34
C PHE A 47 3.73 -5.78 -8.79
N MET A 48 3.80 -5.57 -10.11
CA MET A 48 4.46 -4.41 -10.70
C MET A 48 3.55 -3.18 -10.64
N ILE A 49 4.13 -2.02 -10.38
CA ILE A 49 3.44 -0.73 -10.44
C ILE A 49 4.07 0.20 -11.48
N ASN A 50 3.22 0.92 -12.22
CA ASN A 50 3.66 2.03 -13.04
C ASN A 50 3.59 3.31 -12.19
N ARG A 51 4.72 4.01 -12.02
CA ARG A 51 4.79 5.24 -11.22
C ARG A 51 3.78 6.30 -11.68
N GLN A 52 3.66 6.55 -12.98
CA GLN A 52 2.75 7.58 -13.50
C GLN A 52 1.29 7.22 -13.21
N GLN A 53 0.93 5.94 -13.35
CA GLN A 53 -0.41 5.44 -12.99
C GLN A 53 -0.70 5.66 -11.51
N VAL A 54 0.21 5.24 -10.62
CA VAL A 54 0.03 5.39 -9.17
C VAL A 54 -0.07 6.87 -8.79
N MET A 55 0.81 7.72 -9.32
CA MET A 55 0.77 9.17 -9.10
C MET A 55 -0.56 9.79 -9.56
N GLY A 56 -1.09 9.38 -10.71
CA GLY A 56 -2.37 9.86 -11.25
C GLY A 56 -3.57 9.46 -10.38
N LEU A 57 -3.59 8.21 -9.90
CA LEU A 57 -4.61 7.71 -8.96
C LEU A 57 -4.54 8.43 -7.61
N ALA A 58 -3.33 8.58 -7.06
CA ALA A 58 -3.07 9.24 -5.77
C ALA A 58 -3.13 10.78 -5.84
N LYS A 59 -3.37 11.37 -7.02
CA LYS A 59 -3.34 12.82 -7.25
C LYS A 59 -2.03 13.50 -6.82
N ILE A 60 -0.91 12.78 -6.89
CA ILE A 60 0.43 13.30 -6.56
C ILE A 60 1.09 13.81 -7.85
N ARG A 61 1.50 15.08 -7.86
CA ARG A 61 2.20 15.68 -9.02
C ARG A 61 3.72 15.64 -8.90
N SER A 62 4.25 15.68 -7.68
CA SER A 62 5.70 15.72 -7.43
C SER A 62 6.29 14.31 -7.31
N ARG A 63 7.33 14.03 -8.11
CA ARG A 63 8.09 12.77 -8.04
C ARG A 63 8.78 12.61 -6.68
N THR A 64 9.33 13.69 -6.15
CA THR A 64 9.97 13.70 -4.83
C THR A 64 8.97 13.36 -3.74
N THR A 65 7.77 13.95 -3.79
CA THR A 65 6.68 13.65 -2.85
C THR A 65 6.27 12.18 -2.96
N TYR A 66 6.11 11.64 -4.17
CA TYR A 66 5.80 10.23 -4.40
C TYR A 66 6.85 9.31 -3.78
N HIS A 67 8.13 9.51 -4.09
CA HIS A 67 9.20 8.64 -3.60
C HIS A 67 9.38 8.72 -2.08
N LYS A 68 9.28 9.93 -1.51
CA LYS A 68 9.32 10.12 -0.06
C LYS A 68 8.24 9.30 0.64
N HIS A 69 6.97 9.50 0.27
CA HIS A 69 5.85 8.87 0.96
C HIS A 69 5.74 7.37 0.66
N LEU A 70 6.22 6.90 -0.49
CA LEU A 70 6.31 5.47 -0.79
C LEU A 70 7.36 4.78 0.10
N ASN A 71 8.53 5.40 0.26
CA ASN A 71 9.56 4.90 1.16
C ASN A 71 9.12 4.99 2.61
N GLU A 72 8.38 6.02 3.00
CA GLU A 72 7.79 6.12 4.35
C GLU A 72 6.76 5.01 4.59
N LEU A 73 5.82 4.75 3.66
CA LEU A 73 4.90 3.59 3.75
C LEU A 73 5.64 2.26 3.86
N HIS A 74 6.77 2.12 3.15
CA HIS A 74 7.64 0.95 3.27
C HIS A 74 8.25 0.83 4.67
N ASN A 75 8.88 1.90 5.14
CA ASN A 75 9.56 1.94 6.43
C ASN A 75 8.60 1.81 7.61
N PHE A 76 7.35 2.27 7.45
CA PHE A 76 6.31 2.15 8.47
C PHE A 76 5.64 0.77 8.49
N GLY A 77 5.99 -0.13 7.55
CA GLY A 77 5.49 -1.50 7.54
C GLY A 77 4.10 -1.66 6.93
N TYR A 78 3.65 -0.72 6.09
CA TYR A 78 2.36 -0.84 5.39
C TYR A 78 2.46 -1.59 4.06
N LEU A 79 3.64 -1.58 3.44
CA LEU A 79 3.94 -2.33 2.22
C LEU A 79 5.45 -2.62 2.12
N ILE A 80 5.84 -3.45 1.17
CA ILE A 80 7.24 -3.63 0.77
C ILE A 80 7.43 -3.02 -0.62
N TYR A 81 8.36 -2.07 -0.72
CA TYR A 81 8.73 -1.44 -1.98
C TYR A 81 10.04 -2.04 -2.52
N PHE A 82 9.97 -2.59 -3.73
CA PHE A 82 11.13 -3.08 -4.45
C PHE A 82 11.47 -2.10 -5.59
N PRO A 83 12.41 -1.17 -5.38
CA PRO A 83 12.79 -0.20 -6.40
C PRO A 83 13.41 -0.91 -7.61
N SER A 84 13.21 -0.31 -8.78
CA SER A 84 13.88 -0.73 -10.01
C SER A 84 14.24 0.50 -10.82
N HIS A 85 15.47 0.53 -11.33
CA HIS A 85 15.93 1.53 -12.29
C HIS A 85 15.68 1.10 -13.74
N ASP A 86 15.28 -0.15 -13.95
CA ASP A 86 14.98 -0.71 -15.26
C ASP A 86 13.51 -0.44 -15.62
N ILE A 87 13.33 0.34 -16.69
CA ILE A 87 12.03 0.77 -17.22
C ILE A 87 11.19 -0.44 -17.67
N LEU A 88 11.83 -1.50 -18.19
CA LEU A 88 11.15 -2.71 -18.66
C LEU A 88 10.68 -3.58 -17.50
N LYS A 89 11.43 -3.61 -16.38
CA LYS A 89 11.08 -4.39 -15.20
C LYS A 89 10.10 -3.69 -14.27
N GLY A 90 10.12 -2.36 -14.21
CA GLY A 90 9.28 -1.56 -13.32
C GLY A 90 9.57 -1.80 -11.84
N SER A 91 9.08 -0.92 -10.96
CA SER A 91 9.14 -1.19 -9.52
C SER A 91 8.05 -2.18 -9.10
N LYS A 92 8.32 -2.97 -8.05
CA LYS A 92 7.35 -3.93 -7.53
C LYS A 92 6.90 -3.56 -6.12
N ILE A 93 5.72 -4.01 -5.75
CA ILE A 93 5.12 -3.84 -4.43
C ILE A 93 4.65 -5.20 -3.92
N ARG A 94 4.78 -5.42 -2.61
CA ARG A 94 4.01 -6.39 -1.85
C ARG A 94 3.21 -5.65 -0.78
N MET A 95 1.91 -5.93 -0.67
CA MET A 95 1.06 -5.34 0.36
C MET A 95 0.96 -6.28 1.56
N TYR A 96 0.92 -5.74 2.78
CA TYR A 96 0.56 -6.53 3.96
C TYR A 96 -0.97 -6.65 4.07
N TYR A 97 -1.47 -7.77 4.59
CA TYR A 97 -2.89 -7.95 4.83
C TYR A 97 -3.25 -7.60 6.28
N PHE A 98 -4.09 -6.58 6.45
CA PHE A 98 -4.56 -6.08 7.75
C PHE A 98 -6.01 -6.49 8.09
N GLY A 99 -6.52 -7.57 7.48
CA GLY A 99 -7.90 -8.02 7.71
C GLY A 99 -8.03 -9.19 8.69
N LYS A 100 -7.06 -9.38 9.59
CA LYS A 100 -7.20 -10.32 10.70
C LYS A 100 -7.84 -9.57 11.88
N GLU A 101 -8.91 -10.15 12.42
CA GLU A 101 -9.45 -9.78 13.71
C GLU A 101 -8.37 -9.96 14.80
N LEU A 102 -8.51 -9.20 15.88
CA LEU A 102 -7.78 -9.31 17.14
C LEU A 102 -8.03 -10.69 17.79
N ASP A 103 -7.64 -11.79 17.16
CA ASP A 103 -7.61 -13.10 17.80
C ASP A 103 -6.30 -13.20 18.60
N GLN A 104 -6.24 -12.46 19.70
CA GLN A 104 -5.47 -12.75 20.93
C GLN A 104 -5.72 -11.66 22.01
N GLU A 105 -6.97 -11.54 22.46
CA GLU A 105 -7.26 -11.26 23.88
C GLU A 105 -8.16 -12.39 24.43
N MET A 106 -7.64 -13.61 24.33
CA MET A 106 -8.05 -14.75 25.16
C MET A 106 -6.81 -15.62 25.37
N ASN A 107 -5.97 -15.20 26.32
CA ASN A 107 -5.19 -16.03 27.22
C ASN A 107 -4.63 -15.17 28.35
#